data_AF-Q6J5D6-F1
#
_entry.id   AF-Q6J5D6-F1
#
_cell.length_a   1.000
_cell.length_b   1.000
_cell.length_c   1.000
_cell.angle_alpha   90.00
_cell.angle_beta   90.00
_cell.angle_gamma   90.00
#
_symmetry.space_group_name_H-M   'P 1'
#
loop_
_entity.id
_entity.type
_entity.pdbx_description
1 polymer ?
#
loop_
_entity_poly.entity_id
_entity_poly.type
_entity_poly.pdbx_seq_one_letter_code
_entity_poly.pdbx_strand_id
1 'polypeptide(L)'
;FTASTLDISNENIKARNFTLEQTKDKALAEIVNHGLITVGKDGSVNLIGGKVKNEGVISVNGGSISLLAGQKITISDIINPTITYSIAAPENEAVNLGDIFAKGGNINVRAATIRNQGKLSADSVSKDKSGNIILSAKEGEAEIGGVISAQNQQAKGGKLMITGDKVTLKTGAVIDLSGKEGGETYLGGDERGEGKNGIQLAKKTSLEKGSTINVSGKEKGGRAIVWGDIALINGNINAQGSDIAETGGFVETSGHYLSIGNDAAVEAKEWLLDPDNVTISNGNDD
;
A
#
# COMPACT_ATOMS: atom_id res chain seq x y z
N PHE A 1 19.82 -2.41 8.39
CA PHE A 1 19.75 -3.81 8.86
C PHE A 1 19.11 -4.63 7.74
N THR A 2 19.70 -5.76 7.39
CA THR A 2 19.11 -6.68 6.41
C THR A 2 19.14 -8.09 6.98
N ALA A 3 17.99 -8.73 7.06
CA ALA A 3 17.87 -10.15 7.40
C ALA A 3 17.28 -10.87 6.19
N SER A 4 17.88 -12.01 5.82
CA SER A 4 17.41 -12.81 4.69
C SER A 4 17.36 -14.29 5.03
N THR A 5 16.27 -14.96 4.66
CA THR A 5 16.25 -16.44 4.54
C THR A 5 16.51 -16.90 3.11
N LEU A 6 16.46 -15.99 2.13
CA LEU A 6 16.87 -16.25 0.76
C LEU A 6 18.39 -16.16 0.64
N ASP A 7 18.98 -17.02 -0.17
CA ASP A 7 20.42 -17.07 -0.39
C ASP A 7 20.86 -15.96 -1.35
N ILE A 8 22.06 -15.43 -1.12
CA ILE A 8 22.79 -14.55 -2.04
C ILE A 8 24.24 -15.04 -2.12
N SER A 9 24.79 -15.15 -3.33
CA SER A 9 26.16 -15.62 -3.50
C SER A 9 27.19 -14.55 -3.09
N ASN A 10 28.38 -15.00 -2.71
CA ASN A 10 29.49 -14.10 -2.39
C ASN A 10 29.88 -13.23 -3.59
N GLU A 11 29.77 -13.77 -4.80
CA GLU A 11 30.03 -13.07 -6.06
C GLU A 11 29.03 -11.92 -6.24
N ASN A 12 27.75 -12.16 -6.00
CA ASN A 12 26.70 -11.15 -6.06
C ASN A 12 26.89 -10.06 -4.99
N ILE A 13 27.25 -10.42 -3.76
CA ILE A 13 27.58 -9.46 -2.69
C ILE A 13 28.74 -8.56 -3.12
N LYS A 14 29.85 -9.14 -3.61
CA LYS A 14 31.03 -8.38 -4.05
C LYS A 14 30.72 -7.46 -5.22
N ALA A 15 29.87 -7.90 -6.13
CA ALA A 15 29.42 -7.11 -7.29
C ALA A 15 28.35 -6.06 -6.96
N ARG A 16 27.88 -5.99 -5.70
CA ARG A 16 26.69 -5.19 -5.30
C ARG A 16 25.43 -5.51 -6.12
N ASN A 17 25.35 -6.74 -6.63
CA ASN A 17 24.15 -7.26 -7.27
C ASN A 17 23.30 -7.96 -6.22
N PHE A 18 22.37 -7.22 -5.60
CA PHE A 18 21.54 -7.76 -4.52
C PHE A 18 20.36 -8.58 -5.06
N THR A 19 20.69 -9.71 -5.70
CA THR A 19 19.74 -10.74 -6.14
C THR A 19 19.75 -11.89 -5.14
N LEU A 20 18.61 -12.11 -4.50
CA LEU A 20 18.39 -13.14 -3.48
C LEU A 20 17.40 -14.18 -4.00
N GLU A 21 17.69 -15.45 -3.78
CA GLU A 21 16.92 -16.57 -4.34
C GLU A 21 16.64 -17.65 -3.28
N GLN A 22 15.44 -18.23 -3.34
CA GLN A 22 15.06 -19.38 -2.52
C GLN A 22 15.86 -20.60 -2.95
N THR A 23 16.54 -21.25 -2.01
CA THR A 23 17.21 -22.53 -2.26
C THR A 23 16.17 -23.59 -2.63
N LYS A 24 16.41 -24.34 -3.72
CA LYS A 24 15.51 -25.42 -4.15
C LYS A 24 15.47 -26.59 -3.17
N ASP A 25 16.55 -26.79 -2.41
CA ASP A 25 16.75 -27.95 -1.54
C ASP A 25 16.28 -27.72 -0.10
N LYS A 26 15.72 -26.54 0.20
CA LYS A 26 15.22 -26.18 1.52
C LYS A 26 13.76 -25.74 1.43
N ALA A 27 12.98 -26.13 2.44
CA ALA A 27 11.64 -25.61 2.62
C ALA A 27 11.66 -24.08 2.79
N LEU A 28 10.53 -23.43 2.49
CA LEU A 28 10.35 -22.00 2.77
C LEU A 28 10.54 -21.74 4.26
N ALA A 29 11.37 -20.75 4.56
CA ALA A 29 11.61 -20.27 5.92
C ALA A 29 10.95 -18.91 6.15
N GLU A 30 10.78 -18.57 7.42
CA GLU A 30 10.08 -17.36 7.86
C GLU A 30 11.01 -16.44 8.66
N ILE A 31 10.90 -15.13 8.41
CA ILE A 31 11.46 -14.09 9.28
C ILE A 31 10.33 -13.57 10.15
N VAL A 32 10.47 -13.69 11.47
CA VAL A 32 9.52 -13.12 12.44
C VAL A 32 10.20 -12.10 13.32
N ASN A 33 9.70 -10.86 13.32
CA ASN A 33 10.08 -9.86 14.30
C ASN A 33 9.05 -9.80 15.44
N HIS A 34 9.45 -10.20 16.65
CA HIS A 34 8.67 -9.96 17.88
C HIS A 34 9.18 -8.77 18.71
N GLY A 35 10.34 -8.22 18.35
CA GLY A 35 11.05 -7.21 19.13
C GLY A 35 11.03 -5.83 18.51
N LEU A 36 12.03 -5.03 18.87
CA LEU A 36 12.29 -3.71 18.30
C LEU A 36 13.45 -3.78 17.31
N ILE A 37 13.19 -3.49 16.03
CA ILE A 37 14.22 -3.23 15.02
C ILE A 37 14.25 -1.73 14.78
N THR A 38 15.34 -1.06 15.17
CA THR A 38 15.52 0.38 14.92
C THR A 38 16.82 0.66 14.19
N VAL A 39 16.79 1.59 13.24
CA VAL A 39 17.97 2.07 12.52
C VAL A 39 18.04 3.59 12.63
N GLY A 40 19.27 4.13 12.68
CA GLY A 40 19.53 5.57 12.71
C GLY A 40 19.05 6.30 11.45
N LYS A 41 19.29 7.61 11.43
CA LYS A 41 18.85 8.52 10.35
C LYS A 41 19.25 8.01 8.96
N ASP A 42 18.31 8.07 8.02
CA ASP A 42 18.45 7.70 6.61
C ASP A 42 18.81 6.22 6.33
N GLY A 43 18.95 5.40 7.37
CA GLY A 43 19.21 3.97 7.24
C GLY A 43 17.96 3.17 6.88
N SER A 44 18.16 1.95 6.38
CA SER A 44 17.07 1.08 5.92
C SER A 44 16.99 -0.25 6.68
N VAL A 45 15.79 -0.83 6.71
CA VAL A 45 15.51 -2.19 7.19
C VAL A 45 14.96 -3.01 6.03
N ASN A 46 15.59 -4.16 5.73
CA ASN A 46 15.11 -5.10 4.72
C ASN A 46 14.93 -6.48 5.34
N LEU A 47 13.69 -6.97 5.38
CA LEU A 47 13.38 -8.34 5.79
C LEU A 47 12.98 -9.12 4.53
N ILE A 48 13.79 -10.10 4.14
CA ILE A 48 13.68 -10.79 2.84
C ILE A 48 13.57 -12.30 3.07
N GLY A 49 12.46 -12.93 2.72
CA GLY A 49 12.31 -14.37 2.99
C GLY A 49 11.30 -15.10 2.15
N GLY A 50 11.05 -16.36 2.48
CA GLY A 50 9.89 -17.08 1.96
C GLY A 50 8.60 -16.53 2.56
N LYS A 51 8.60 -16.34 3.89
CA LYS A 51 7.58 -15.58 4.61
C LYS A 51 8.22 -14.50 5.47
N VAL A 52 7.53 -13.38 5.63
CA VAL A 52 7.98 -12.26 6.47
C VAL A 52 6.83 -11.80 7.36
N LYS A 53 7.06 -11.78 8.67
CA LYS A 53 6.05 -11.42 9.66
C LYS A 53 6.61 -10.39 10.66
N ASN A 54 5.88 -9.31 10.85
CA ASN A 54 6.13 -8.35 11.92
C ASN A 54 5.03 -8.42 12.98
N GLU A 55 5.39 -8.79 14.20
CA GLU A 55 4.55 -8.74 15.41
C GLU A 55 5.04 -7.71 16.43
N GLY A 56 6.26 -7.19 16.24
CA GLY A 56 6.87 -6.17 17.06
C GLY A 56 6.85 -4.79 16.39
N VAL A 57 7.94 -4.05 16.59
CA VAL A 57 8.11 -2.68 16.07
C VAL A 57 9.30 -2.60 15.15
N ILE A 58 9.12 -2.00 13.97
CA ILE A 58 10.21 -1.64 13.05
C ILE A 58 10.18 -0.12 12.87
N SER A 59 11.28 0.57 13.19
CA SER A 59 11.34 2.03 13.10
C SER A 59 12.63 2.52 12.43
N VAL A 60 12.49 3.36 11.41
CA VAL A 60 13.59 4.12 10.81
C VAL A 60 13.25 5.61 10.84
N ASN A 61 14.26 6.46 10.63
CA ASN A 61 14.08 7.92 10.59
C ASN A 61 14.36 8.46 9.19
N GLY A 62 13.32 8.54 8.36
CA GLY A 62 13.36 9.08 7.00
C GLY A 62 13.92 8.12 5.93
N GLY A 63 14.43 6.96 6.32
CA GLY A 63 14.92 5.92 5.41
C GLY A 63 13.80 5.00 4.89
N SER A 64 14.14 3.76 4.59
CA SER A 64 13.20 2.81 3.98
C SER A 64 13.04 1.53 4.79
N ILE A 65 11.83 1.00 4.88
CA ILE A 65 11.53 -0.32 5.45
C ILE A 65 10.93 -1.19 4.36
N SER A 66 11.49 -2.38 4.15
CA SER A 66 11.04 -3.31 3.12
C SER A 66 10.74 -4.68 3.71
N LEU A 67 9.52 -5.18 3.52
CA LEU A 67 9.11 -6.55 3.82
C LEU A 67 8.90 -7.29 2.49
N LEU A 68 9.83 -8.18 2.14
CA LEU A 68 9.90 -8.78 0.81
C LEU A 68 9.83 -10.31 0.93
N ALA A 69 8.71 -10.90 0.53
CA ALA A 69 8.49 -12.34 0.49
C ALA A 69 8.43 -12.85 -0.95
N GLY A 70 9.22 -13.87 -1.30
CA GLY A 70 9.23 -14.40 -2.66
C GLY A 70 10.24 -15.51 -2.93
N GLN A 71 10.19 -16.06 -4.14
CA GLN A 71 11.15 -17.06 -4.64
C GLN A 71 12.44 -16.41 -5.12
N LYS A 72 12.35 -15.21 -5.70
CA LYS A 72 13.49 -14.45 -6.20
C LYS A 72 13.21 -12.97 -6.10
N ILE A 73 14.11 -12.24 -5.48
CA ILE A 73 14.01 -10.80 -5.25
C ILE A 73 15.32 -10.13 -5.63
N THR A 74 15.26 -9.09 -6.45
CA THR A 74 16.40 -8.21 -6.72
C THR A 74 16.06 -6.80 -6.25
N ILE A 75 16.95 -6.22 -5.47
CA ILE A 75 16.89 -4.83 -5.03
C ILE A 75 18.09 -4.05 -5.56
N SER A 76 17.89 -2.76 -5.83
CA SER A 76 18.94 -1.89 -6.39
C SER A 76 20.10 -1.63 -5.42
N ASP A 77 19.80 -1.51 -4.14
CA ASP A 77 20.76 -1.33 -3.05
C ASP A 77 20.14 -1.86 -1.75
N ILE A 78 20.94 -2.02 -0.70
CA ILE A 78 20.48 -2.32 0.66
C ILE A 78 20.04 -1.06 1.42
N ILE A 79 20.41 0.13 0.94
CA ILE A 79 19.97 1.44 1.47
C ILE A 79 18.96 2.04 0.48
N ASN A 80 17.75 2.33 0.94
CA ASN A 80 16.65 2.85 0.12
C ASN A 80 16.40 2.03 -1.15
N PRO A 81 16.07 0.72 -1.02
CA PRO A 81 15.94 -0.19 -2.15
C PRO A 81 14.77 0.19 -3.06
N THR A 82 15.02 0.10 -4.37
CA THR A 82 13.98 -0.15 -5.37
C THR A 82 13.95 -1.64 -5.68
N ILE A 83 12.76 -2.24 -5.70
CA ILE A 83 12.58 -3.63 -6.13
C ILE A 83 12.64 -3.66 -7.66
N THR A 84 13.74 -4.14 -8.22
CA THR A 84 13.94 -4.19 -9.69
C THR A 84 13.44 -5.49 -10.30
N TYR A 85 13.34 -6.55 -9.49
CA TYR A 85 12.79 -7.83 -9.89
C TYR A 85 12.16 -8.55 -8.70
N SER A 86 11.01 -9.18 -8.91
CA SER A 86 10.38 -10.02 -7.88
C SER A 86 9.47 -11.07 -8.49
N ILE A 87 9.59 -12.30 -7.99
CA ILE A 87 8.65 -13.40 -8.24
C ILE A 87 8.30 -14.03 -6.91
N ALA A 88 7.01 -14.24 -6.67
CA ALA A 88 6.50 -14.95 -5.50
C ALA A 88 5.57 -16.09 -5.92
N ALA A 89 5.73 -17.25 -5.28
CA ALA A 89 4.74 -18.34 -5.30
C ALA A 89 3.62 -18.05 -4.27
N PRO A 90 2.41 -18.65 -4.41
CA PRO A 90 1.25 -18.37 -3.56
C PRO A 90 1.52 -18.46 -2.04
N GLU A 91 2.46 -19.31 -1.62
CA GLU A 91 2.82 -19.52 -0.22
C GLU A 91 3.68 -18.39 0.36
N ASN A 92 4.24 -17.51 -0.48
CA ASN A 92 5.06 -16.40 -0.03
C ASN A 92 4.20 -15.25 0.45
N GLU A 93 4.36 -14.91 1.72
CA GLU A 93 3.44 -14.05 2.43
C GLU A 93 4.18 -13.00 3.26
N ALA A 94 3.68 -11.77 3.23
CA ALA A 94 4.13 -10.70 4.10
C ALA A 94 2.99 -10.26 5.02
N VAL A 95 3.20 -10.37 6.33
CA VAL A 95 2.19 -10.09 7.36
C VAL A 95 2.70 -9.02 8.31
N ASN A 96 1.89 -7.97 8.53
CA ASN A 96 2.13 -6.99 9.57
C ASN A 96 0.99 -7.01 10.61
N LEU A 97 1.30 -7.53 11.80
CA LEU A 97 0.43 -7.49 12.99
C LEU A 97 0.87 -6.40 13.98
N GLY A 98 2.14 -5.98 13.94
CA GLY A 98 2.70 -4.93 14.78
C GLY A 98 2.77 -3.56 14.09
N ASP A 99 3.77 -2.77 14.46
CA ASP A 99 3.92 -1.39 13.99
C ASP A 99 5.18 -1.18 13.16
N ILE A 100 5.04 -0.43 12.06
CA ILE A 100 6.12 -0.04 11.17
C ILE A 100 6.14 1.48 11.01
N PHE A 101 7.26 2.13 11.30
CA PHE A 101 7.42 3.58 11.28
C PHE A 101 8.61 4.02 10.40
N ALA A 102 8.33 4.69 9.29
CA ALA A 102 9.36 5.23 8.39
C ALA A 102 9.64 6.74 8.57
N LYS A 103 8.77 7.47 9.28
CA LYS A 103 8.92 8.90 9.62
C LYS A 103 9.23 9.79 8.40
N GLY A 104 8.26 9.92 7.48
CA GLY A 104 8.42 10.60 6.19
C GLY A 104 9.29 9.84 5.18
N GLY A 105 9.70 8.61 5.51
CA GLY A 105 10.45 7.71 4.65
C GLY A 105 9.58 6.82 3.77
N ASN A 106 10.12 5.67 3.37
CA ASN A 106 9.42 4.70 2.51
C ASN A 106 9.06 3.42 3.26
N ILE A 107 7.91 2.83 2.93
CA ILE A 107 7.55 1.46 3.30
C ILE A 107 7.24 0.69 2.02
N ASN A 108 7.94 -0.41 1.78
CA ASN A 108 7.71 -1.30 0.65
C ASN A 108 7.30 -2.68 1.17
N VAL A 109 6.19 -3.22 0.69
CA VAL A 109 5.80 -4.61 0.97
C VAL A 109 5.54 -5.32 -0.34
N ARG A 110 6.18 -6.47 -0.53
CA ARG A 110 6.05 -7.28 -1.73
C ARG A 110 5.94 -8.74 -1.35
N ALA A 111 4.85 -9.39 -1.74
CA ALA A 111 4.59 -10.81 -1.51
C ALA A 111 3.56 -11.33 -2.50
N ALA A 112 3.28 -12.64 -2.57
CA ALA A 112 2.10 -13.11 -3.29
C ALA A 112 0.83 -12.67 -2.55
N THR A 113 0.80 -12.84 -1.23
CA THR A 113 -0.27 -12.35 -0.35
C THR A 113 0.29 -11.38 0.68
N ILE A 114 -0.39 -10.24 0.86
CA ILE A 114 -0.07 -9.25 1.90
C ILE A 114 -1.22 -9.20 2.89
N ARG A 115 -0.93 -9.24 4.18
CA ARG A 115 -1.91 -9.03 5.26
C ARG A 115 -1.45 -7.93 6.19
N ASN A 116 -2.22 -6.86 6.29
CA ASN A 116 -2.02 -5.85 7.33
C ASN A 116 -3.16 -5.92 8.34
N GLN A 117 -2.81 -6.00 9.63
CA GLN A 117 -3.75 -5.85 10.76
C GLN A 117 -3.22 -4.85 11.80
N GLY A 118 -1.91 -4.58 11.78
CA GLY A 118 -1.28 -3.54 12.59
C GLY A 118 -1.19 -2.19 11.87
N LYS A 119 -0.11 -1.44 12.13
CA LYS A 119 0.11 -0.10 11.57
C LYS A 119 1.29 -0.04 10.60
N LEU A 120 1.08 0.55 9.43
CA LEU A 120 2.13 1.00 8.51
C LEU A 120 2.12 2.53 8.48
N SER A 121 3.13 3.18 9.06
CA SER A 121 3.19 4.64 9.19
C SER A 121 4.44 5.21 8.53
N ALA A 122 4.23 6.05 7.52
CA ALA A 122 5.23 6.94 6.94
C ALA A 122 4.94 8.41 7.28
N ASP A 123 4.24 8.66 8.38
CA ASP A 123 3.85 10.00 8.83
C ASP A 123 5.05 10.94 8.94
N SER A 124 4.85 12.21 8.60
CA SER A 124 5.86 13.25 8.66
C SER A 124 5.40 14.44 9.48
N VAL A 125 6.34 14.99 10.23
CA VAL A 125 6.19 16.28 10.93
C VAL A 125 7.02 17.39 10.27
N SER A 126 7.70 17.08 9.17
CA SER A 126 8.48 18.03 8.38
C SER A 126 7.70 18.49 7.16
N LYS A 127 7.71 19.79 6.88
CA LYS A 127 7.13 20.34 5.64
C LYS A 127 7.90 19.93 4.37
N ASP A 128 9.15 19.50 4.52
CA ASP A 128 10.07 19.27 3.41
C ASP A 128 10.05 17.82 2.90
N LYS A 129 9.32 16.92 3.56
CA LYS A 129 9.27 15.50 3.19
C LYS A 129 7.95 14.87 3.60
N SER A 130 7.36 14.08 2.71
CA SER A 130 6.18 13.25 2.97
C SER A 130 6.46 11.80 2.64
N GLY A 131 5.82 10.89 3.37
CA GLY A 131 6.05 9.46 3.24
C GLY A 131 5.51 8.87 1.95
N ASN A 132 6.05 7.71 1.58
CA ASN A 132 5.58 6.92 0.45
C ASN A 132 5.47 5.45 0.84
N ILE A 133 4.32 4.83 0.56
CA ILE A 133 4.02 3.44 0.91
C ILE A 133 3.60 2.69 -0.35
N ILE A 134 4.25 1.55 -0.62
CA ILE A 134 3.95 0.71 -1.78
C ILE A 134 3.74 -0.72 -1.31
N LEU A 135 2.55 -1.27 -1.59
CA LEU A 135 2.19 -2.65 -1.32
C LEU A 135 1.87 -3.34 -2.65
N SER A 136 2.56 -4.44 -2.95
CA SER A 136 2.36 -5.21 -4.18
C SER A 136 2.16 -6.70 -3.86
N ALA A 137 0.91 -7.15 -3.95
CA ALA A 137 0.49 -8.54 -3.79
C ALA A 137 0.32 -9.21 -5.17
N LYS A 138 1.35 -9.12 -6.02
CA LYS A 138 1.22 -9.31 -7.48
C LYS A 138 0.53 -10.61 -7.89
N GLU A 139 0.86 -11.71 -7.23
CA GLU A 139 0.34 -13.04 -7.56
C GLU A 139 -0.93 -13.43 -6.77
N GLY A 140 -1.40 -12.58 -5.86
CA GLY A 140 -2.50 -12.91 -4.95
C GLY A 140 -3.22 -11.67 -4.41
N GLU A 141 -3.49 -11.67 -3.10
CA GLU A 141 -4.37 -10.67 -2.48
C GLU A 141 -3.61 -9.74 -1.53
N ALA A 142 -3.88 -8.44 -1.65
CA ALA A 142 -3.58 -7.45 -0.63
C ALA A 142 -4.80 -7.31 0.30
N GLU A 143 -4.76 -7.98 1.45
CA GLU A 143 -5.80 -7.92 2.48
C GLU A 143 -5.41 -6.87 3.54
N ILE A 144 -6.08 -5.72 3.49
CA ILE A 144 -5.70 -4.53 4.24
C ILE A 144 -6.72 -4.25 5.34
N GLY A 145 -6.41 -4.73 6.54
CA GLY A 145 -6.99 -4.27 7.81
C GLY A 145 -6.13 -3.20 8.47
N GLY A 146 -6.38 -2.95 9.75
CA GLY A 146 -5.56 -2.06 10.58
C GLY A 146 -5.45 -0.63 10.04
N VAL A 147 -4.26 -0.03 10.15
CA VAL A 147 -4.02 1.37 9.77
C VAL A 147 -2.84 1.49 8.81
N ILE A 148 -3.02 2.24 7.73
CA ILE A 148 -1.94 2.74 6.88
C ILE A 148 -1.98 4.26 6.92
N SER A 149 -0.88 4.91 7.29
CA SER A 149 -0.84 6.37 7.41
C SER A 149 0.44 6.96 6.84
N ALA A 150 0.30 8.09 6.14
CA ALA A 150 1.42 8.91 5.70
C ALA A 150 1.05 10.39 5.80
N GLN A 151 0.51 10.79 6.94
CA GLN A 151 0.05 12.16 7.17
C GLN A 151 1.18 13.17 7.09
N ASN A 152 0.87 14.39 6.68
CA ASN A 152 1.76 15.53 6.86
C ASN A 152 0.97 16.81 7.11
N GLN A 153 0.80 17.16 8.37
CA GLN A 153 0.00 18.32 8.78
C GLN A 153 0.67 19.67 8.45
N GLN A 154 1.93 19.67 8.00
CA GLN A 154 2.70 20.86 7.64
C GLN A 154 2.77 21.10 6.11
N ALA A 155 2.42 20.10 5.30
CA ALA A 155 2.51 20.14 3.84
C ALA A 155 1.48 19.18 3.22
N LYS A 156 1.77 18.67 2.02
CA LYS A 156 0.93 17.65 1.38
C LYS A 156 1.11 16.30 2.05
N GLY A 157 0.02 15.58 2.29
CA GLY A 157 0.07 14.18 2.72
C GLY A 157 0.89 13.29 1.77
N GLY A 158 1.26 12.12 2.26
CA GLY A 158 2.07 11.15 1.55
C GLY A 158 1.35 10.42 0.43
N LYS A 159 2.04 9.45 -0.15
CA LYS A 159 1.53 8.60 -1.23
C LYS A 159 1.35 7.17 -0.79
N LEU A 160 0.32 6.51 -1.30
CA LEU A 160 0.05 5.09 -1.09
C LEU A 160 -0.34 4.41 -2.40
N MET A 161 0.36 3.34 -2.76
CA MET A 161 -0.04 2.47 -3.86
C MET A 161 -0.25 1.04 -3.34
N ILE A 162 -1.41 0.46 -3.61
CA ILE A 162 -1.73 -0.93 -3.28
C ILE A 162 -2.19 -1.63 -4.56
N THR A 163 -1.44 -2.63 -5.00
CA THR A 163 -1.78 -3.45 -6.18
C THR A 163 -1.67 -4.94 -5.86
N GLY A 164 -2.34 -5.76 -6.66
CA GLY A 164 -2.32 -7.22 -6.57
C GLY A 164 -3.28 -7.84 -7.59
N ASP A 165 -3.40 -9.16 -7.61
CA ASP A 165 -4.48 -9.82 -8.36
C ASP A 165 -5.84 -9.46 -7.76
N LYS A 166 -5.88 -9.32 -6.42
CA LYS A 166 -7.01 -8.80 -5.65
C LYS A 166 -6.55 -7.77 -4.63
N VAL A 167 -7.38 -6.77 -4.38
CA VAL A 167 -7.16 -5.76 -3.33
C VAL A 167 -8.42 -5.63 -2.49
N THR A 168 -8.29 -5.80 -1.18
CA THR A 168 -9.41 -5.69 -0.24
C THR A 168 -9.05 -4.75 0.90
N LEU A 169 -9.74 -3.62 1.01
CA LEU A 169 -9.72 -2.77 2.20
C LEU A 169 -10.83 -3.23 3.14
N LYS A 170 -10.45 -3.83 4.27
CA LYS A 170 -11.34 -4.51 5.21
C LYS A 170 -12.22 -3.55 6.00
N THR A 171 -13.34 -4.05 6.52
CA THR A 171 -14.15 -3.32 7.51
C THR A 171 -13.30 -2.82 8.67
N GLY A 172 -13.43 -1.53 8.99
CA GLY A 172 -12.67 -0.87 10.06
C GLY A 172 -11.23 -0.49 9.69
N ALA A 173 -10.74 -0.84 8.49
CA ALA A 173 -9.43 -0.43 8.03
C ALA A 173 -9.40 1.07 7.72
N VAL A 174 -8.29 1.73 8.03
CA VAL A 174 -8.10 3.16 7.81
C VAL A 174 -6.83 3.42 6.99
N ILE A 175 -7.00 4.07 5.85
CA ILE A 175 -5.94 4.74 5.11
C ILE A 175 -6.03 6.23 5.45
N ASP A 176 -4.98 6.81 6.04
CA ASP A 176 -4.93 8.24 6.40
C ASP A 176 -3.69 8.92 5.80
N LEU A 177 -3.93 9.64 4.71
CA LEU A 177 -2.97 10.44 3.97
C LEU A 177 -3.32 11.94 4.10
N SER A 178 -3.99 12.33 5.18
CA SER A 178 -4.39 13.71 5.38
C SER A 178 -3.21 14.66 5.61
N GLY A 179 -3.43 15.95 5.37
CA GLY A 179 -2.38 16.95 5.57
C GLY A 179 -2.88 18.39 5.52
N LYS A 180 -1.95 19.32 5.31
CA LYS A 180 -2.31 20.69 4.92
C LYS A 180 -2.99 20.68 3.55
N GLU A 181 -2.38 19.95 2.62
CA GLU A 181 -3.03 19.41 1.43
C GLU A 181 -3.15 17.89 1.55
N GLY A 182 -4.21 17.30 1.03
CA GLY A 182 -4.40 15.85 1.05
C GLY A 182 -3.38 15.10 0.19
N GLY A 183 -3.04 13.88 0.60
CA GLY A 183 -2.14 12.98 -0.11
C GLY A 183 -2.77 12.33 -1.34
N GLU A 184 -2.11 11.28 -1.84
CA GLU A 184 -2.54 10.56 -3.05
C GLU A 184 -2.56 9.05 -2.81
N THR A 185 -3.62 8.37 -3.27
CA THR A 185 -3.64 6.91 -3.29
C THR A 185 -4.12 6.30 -4.60
N TYR A 186 -3.56 5.15 -4.92
CA TYR A 186 -3.93 4.25 -6.02
C TYR A 186 -4.16 2.85 -5.47
N LEU A 187 -5.39 2.36 -5.57
CA LEU A 187 -5.81 1.04 -5.09
C LEU A 187 -6.31 0.20 -6.27
N GLY A 188 -5.62 -0.91 -6.53
CA GLY A 188 -5.98 -1.88 -7.56
C GLY A 188 -5.68 -1.44 -9.01
N GLY A 189 -5.30 -0.20 -9.26
CA GLY A 189 -4.89 0.26 -10.59
C GLY A 189 -4.79 1.78 -10.67
N ASP A 190 -4.78 2.29 -11.90
CA ASP A 190 -4.72 3.72 -12.25
C ASP A 190 -6.02 4.21 -12.90
N GLU A 191 -6.00 5.46 -13.37
CA GLU A 191 -7.17 6.10 -13.99
C GLU A 191 -7.70 5.26 -15.15
N ARG A 192 -8.99 4.95 -15.11
CA ARG A 192 -9.73 4.16 -16.11
C ARG A 192 -9.12 2.79 -16.40
N GLY A 193 -8.21 2.30 -15.54
CA GLY A 193 -7.51 1.03 -15.77
C GLY A 193 -6.62 1.04 -17.01
N GLU A 194 -5.98 2.16 -17.33
CA GLU A 194 -5.12 2.24 -18.51
C GLU A 194 -3.81 1.43 -18.37
N GLY A 195 -3.40 1.08 -17.14
CA GLY A 195 -2.17 0.34 -16.89
C GLY A 195 -0.92 1.17 -17.20
N LYS A 196 -0.99 2.50 -17.05
CA LYS A 196 0.13 3.40 -17.33
C LYS A 196 1.34 3.04 -16.47
N ASN A 197 2.52 3.19 -17.06
CA ASN A 197 3.80 2.89 -16.41
C ASN A 197 3.93 1.43 -15.91
N GLY A 198 3.09 0.51 -16.42
CA GLY A 198 3.11 -0.90 -16.02
C GLY A 198 2.54 -1.17 -14.62
N ILE A 199 1.70 -0.27 -14.10
CA ILE A 199 0.93 -0.56 -12.88
C ILE A 199 0.05 -1.79 -13.12
N GLN A 200 -0.01 -2.67 -12.13
CA GLN A 200 -0.87 -3.84 -12.19
C GLN A 200 -2.33 -3.43 -11.96
N LEU A 201 -3.22 -3.96 -12.80
CA LEU A 201 -4.67 -3.84 -12.65
C LEU A 201 -5.20 -5.08 -11.91
N ALA A 202 -5.95 -4.86 -10.84
CA ALA A 202 -6.55 -5.91 -10.05
C ALA A 202 -7.78 -6.48 -10.74
N LYS A 203 -7.97 -7.80 -10.66
CA LYS A 203 -9.22 -8.45 -11.12
C LYS A 203 -10.39 -8.14 -10.21
N LYS A 204 -10.11 -7.85 -8.94
CA LYS A 204 -11.12 -7.43 -7.98
C LYS A 204 -10.54 -6.46 -6.98
N THR A 205 -11.21 -5.33 -6.82
CA THR A 205 -10.93 -4.37 -5.76
C THR A 205 -12.19 -4.16 -4.93
N SER A 206 -12.07 -4.30 -3.61
CA SER A 206 -13.20 -4.19 -2.68
C SER A 206 -12.87 -3.21 -1.56
N LEU A 207 -13.70 -2.18 -1.40
CA LEU A 207 -13.73 -1.35 -0.20
C LEU A 207 -14.92 -1.81 0.64
N GLU A 208 -14.67 -2.55 1.71
CA GLU A 208 -15.72 -3.11 2.55
C GLU A 208 -16.43 -2.02 3.38
N LYS A 209 -17.64 -2.34 3.86
CA LYS A 209 -18.42 -1.47 4.75
C LYS A 209 -17.59 -1.00 5.94
N GLY A 210 -17.61 0.30 6.21
CA GLY A 210 -16.91 0.89 7.35
C GLY A 210 -15.38 0.95 7.20
N SER A 211 -14.84 0.63 6.02
CA SER A 211 -13.47 1.01 5.67
C SER A 211 -13.39 2.51 5.36
N THR A 212 -12.22 3.13 5.54
CA THR A 212 -12.02 4.56 5.30
C THR A 212 -10.75 4.84 4.52
N ILE A 213 -10.87 5.64 3.47
CA ILE A 213 -9.76 6.32 2.78
C ILE A 213 -9.88 7.81 3.07
N ASN A 214 -8.94 8.35 3.84
CA ASN A 214 -8.85 9.77 4.15
C ASN A 214 -7.68 10.40 3.39
N VAL A 215 -8.01 11.17 2.36
CA VAL A 215 -7.10 12.04 1.60
C VAL A 215 -7.53 13.51 1.75
N SER A 216 -8.16 13.88 2.88
CA SER A 216 -8.55 15.26 3.14
C SER A 216 -7.36 16.17 3.39
N GLY A 217 -7.53 17.47 3.18
CA GLY A 217 -6.57 18.48 3.59
C GLY A 217 -7.23 19.65 4.26
N LYS A 218 -6.52 20.27 5.20
CA LYS A 218 -7.00 21.47 5.90
C LYS A 218 -7.30 22.63 4.95
N GLU A 219 -6.51 22.74 3.88
CA GLU A 219 -6.69 23.76 2.85
C GLU A 219 -7.27 23.15 1.57
N LYS A 220 -6.71 22.02 1.10
CA LYS A 220 -7.09 21.39 -0.16
C LYS A 220 -7.15 19.87 -0.05
N GLY A 221 -8.22 19.27 -0.54
CA GLY A 221 -8.38 17.84 -0.65
C GLY A 221 -7.39 17.19 -1.61
N GLY A 222 -7.08 15.93 -1.34
CA GLY A 222 -6.11 15.12 -2.07
C GLY A 222 -6.75 14.32 -3.20
N ARG A 223 -6.20 13.13 -3.43
CA ARG A 223 -6.59 12.28 -4.56
C ARG A 223 -6.70 10.82 -4.19
N ALA A 224 -7.80 10.17 -4.57
CA ALA A 224 -7.97 8.73 -4.42
C ALA A 224 -8.44 8.07 -5.72
N ILE A 225 -7.70 7.09 -6.20
CA ILE A 225 -8.03 6.28 -7.38
C ILE A 225 -8.22 4.83 -6.96
N VAL A 226 -9.35 4.27 -7.36
CA VAL A 226 -9.72 2.89 -7.07
C VAL A 226 -10.14 2.24 -8.37
N TRP A 227 -9.44 1.18 -8.75
CA TRP A 227 -9.71 0.42 -9.97
C TRP A 227 -9.78 -1.08 -9.68
N GLY A 228 -10.62 -1.80 -10.41
CA GLY A 228 -10.48 -3.24 -10.62
C GLY A 228 -11.43 -3.73 -11.70
N ASP A 229 -11.15 -4.88 -12.34
CA ASP A 229 -12.09 -5.47 -13.32
C ASP A 229 -13.48 -5.63 -12.68
N ILE A 230 -13.51 -6.01 -11.41
CA ILE A 230 -14.66 -5.93 -10.51
C ILE A 230 -14.33 -4.96 -9.37
N ALA A 231 -14.89 -3.76 -9.39
CA ALA A 231 -14.77 -2.76 -8.34
C ALA A 231 -16.03 -2.73 -7.45
N LEU A 232 -15.89 -3.09 -6.18
CA LEU A 232 -16.96 -3.09 -5.18
C LEU A 232 -16.68 -1.99 -4.15
N ILE A 233 -17.46 -0.91 -4.17
CA ILE A 233 -17.25 0.26 -3.32
C ILE A 233 -18.37 0.32 -2.30
N ASN A 234 -18.08 0.02 -1.03
CA ASN A 234 -19.03 0.11 0.08
C ASN A 234 -18.43 0.82 1.31
N GLY A 235 -17.26 1.46 1.16
CA GLY A 235 -16.54 2.19 2.20
C GLY A 235 -16.63 3.70 2.05
N ASN A 236 -15.96 4.43 2.95
CA ASN A 236 -15.91 5.89 2.95
C ASN A 236 -14.64 6.41 2.27
N ILE A 237 -14.77 7.42 1.41
CA ILE A 237 -13.66 8.15 0.81
C ILE A 237 -13.81 9.65 1.09
N ASN A 238 -12.98 10.17 1.98
CA ASN A 238 -12.96 11.59 2.34
C ASN A 238 -11.80 12.30 1.61
N ALA A 239 -12.14 13.18 0.68
CA ALA A 239 -11.24 14.08 -0.03
C ALA A 239 -11.63 15.55 0.20
N GLN A 240 -12.13 15.91 1.39
CA GLN A 240 -12.51 17.28 1.72
C GLN A 240 -11.31 18.23 1.72
N GLY A 241 -11.57 19.48 1.31
CA GLY A 241 -10.73 20.66 1.57
C GLY A 241 -11.39 21.58 2.58
N SER A 242 -10.90 22.82 2.71
CA SER A 242 -11.56 23.85 3.54
C SER A 242 -12.98 24.20 3.08
N ASP A 243 -13.25 24.07 1.78
CA ASP A 243 -14.55 24.16 1.14
C ASP A 243 -14.64 23.05 0.08
N ILE A 244 -15.69 22.22 0.12
CA ILE A 244 -15.77 21.04 -0.75
C ILE A 244 -15.90 21.40 -2.24
N ALA A 245 -16.58 22.49 -2.58
CA ALA A 245 -16.82 22.90 -3.97
C ALA A 245 -15.58 23.58 -4.57
N GLU A 246 -14.87 24.37 -3.77
CA GLU A 246 -13.71 25.13 -4.24
C GLU A 246 -12.41 24.32 -4.11
N THR A 247 -12.16 23.76 -2.93
CA THR A 247 -10.87 23.16 -2.54
C THR A 247 -10.95 21.68 -2.23
N GLY A 248 -12.10 21.03 -2.44
CA GLY A 248 -12.21 19.58 -2.40
C GLY A 248 -11.29 18.88 -3.40
N GLY A 249 -11.00 17.61 -3.10
CA GLY A 249 -10.12 16.75 -3.87
C GLY A 249 -10.84 16.02 -4.99
N PHE A 250 -10.11 15.07 -5.59
CA PHE A 250 -10.59 14.24 -6.69
C PHE A 250 -10.65 12.78 -6.26
N VAL A 251 -11.77 12.13 -6.56
CA VAL A 251 -11.95 10.70 -6.36
C VAL A 251 -12.36 10.05 -7.68
N GLU A 252 -11.73 8.94 -8.04
CA GLU A 252 -12.19 8.07 -9.12
C GLU A 252 -12.40 6.66 -8.58
N THR A 253 -13.56 6.09 -8.87
CA THR A 253 -13.84 4.67 -8.63
C THR A 253 -14.36 4.07 -9.94
N SER A 254 -13.58 3.19 -10.55
CA SER A 254 -13.81 2.70 -11.91
C SER A 254 -13.49 1.21 -12.03
N GLY A 255 -13.99 0.58 -13.10
CA GLY A 255 -13.84 -0.85 -13.33
C GLY A 255 -14.79 -1.36 -14.41
N HIS A 256 -14.46 -2.46 -15.08
CA HIS A 256 -15.37 -3.06 -16.08
C HIS A 256 -16.74 -3.36 -15.49
N TYR A 257 -16.76 -3.89 -14.27
CA TYR A 257 -17.94 -3.97 -13.41
C TYR A 257 -17.72 -3.11 -12.16
N LEU A 258 -18.48 -2.01 -12.07
CA LEU A 258 -18.49 -1.14 -10.90
C LEU A 258 -19.80 -1.30 -10.12
N SER A 259 -19.69 -1.56 -8.82
CA SER A 259 -20.81 -1.57 -7.89
C SER A 259 -20.55 -0.57 -6.77
N ILE A 260 -21.46 0.38 -6.61
CA ILE A 260 -21.51 1.30 -5.48
C ILE A 260 -22.59 0.78 -4.53
N GLY A 261 -22.19 0.35 -3.34
CA GLY A 261 -23.09 -0.17 -2.31
C GLY A 261 -23.72 0.95 -1.48
N ASN A 262 -24.77 0.61 -0.73
CA ASN A 262 -25.58 1.56 0.03
C ASN A 262 -24.81 2.25 1.18
N ASP A 263 -23.70 1.66 1.65
CA ASP A 263 -22.87 2.24 2.71
C ASP A 263 -21.71 3.09 2.15
N ALA A 264 -21.57 3.19 0.82
CA ALA A 264 -20.54 4.01 0.22
C ALA A 264 -20.82 5.50 0.45
N ALA A 265 -19.82 6.24 0.96
CA ALA A 265 -19.88 7.69 1.06
C ALA A 265 -18.60 8.31 0.50
N VAL A 266 -18.75 9.27 -0.42
CA VAL A 266 -17.62 9.97 -1.05
C VAL A 266 -17.81 11.47 -0.89
N GLU A 267 -16.83 12.11 -0.26
CA GLU A 267 -16.80 13.56 -0.05
C GLU A 267 -15.64 14.14 -0.87
N ALA A 268 -15.94 14.61 -2.07
CA ALA A 268 -14.95 15.15 -3.00
C ALA A 268 -15.53 16.36 -3.75
N LYS A 269 -14.65 17.18 -4.33
CA LYS A 269 -15.07 18.20 -5.31
C LYS A 269 -15.57 17.53 -6.59
N GLU A 270 -14.89 16.48 -6.99
CA GLU A 270 -15.22 15.68 -8.17
C GLU A 270 -15.11 14.20 -7.82
N TRP A 271 -16.18 13.46 -8.10
CA TRP A 271 -16.20 12.00 -8.02
C TRP A 271 -16.53 11.42 -9.39
N LEU A 272 -15.54 10.80 -10.02
CA LEU A 272 -15.66 10.19 -11.34
C LEU A 272 -15.98 8.69 -11.23
N LEU A 273 -17.00 8.27 -11.97
CA LEU A 273 -17.39 6.87 -12.16
C LEU A 273 -17.24 6.53 -13.64
N ASP A 274 -16.47 5.49 -13.97
CA ASP A 274 -16.24 5.07 -15.35
C ASP A 274 -16.35 3.54 -15.52
N PRO A 275 -17.58 2.99 -15.58
CA PRO A 275 -17.81 1.57 -15.86
C PRO A 275 -18.06 1.25 -17.34
N ASP A 276 -17.79 0.01 -17.76
CA ASP A 276 -18.14 -0.44 -19.13
C ASP A 276 -19.66 -0.41 -19.36
N ASN A 277 -20.43 -0.77 -18.32
CA ASN A 277 -21.89 -0.81 -18.36
C ASN A 277 -22.48 -0.24 -17.07
N VAL A 278 -23.55 0.55 -17.20
CA VAL A 278 -24.29 1.10 -16.06
C VAL A 278 -25.60 0.32 -15.88
N THR A 279 -25.75 -0.34 -14.73
CA THR A 279 -27.03 -0.93 -14.30
C THR A 279 -27.56 -0.15 -13.10
N ILE A 280 -28.71 0.52 -13.27
CA ILE A 280 -29.39 1.22 -12.19
C ILE A 280 -30.52 0.32 -11.66
N SER A 281 -30.44 -0.08 -10.40
CA SER A 281 -31.49 -0.83 -9.71
C SER A 281 -32.12 0.05 -8.63
N ASN A 282 -33.45 0.00 -8.48
CA ASN A 282 -34.11 0.64 -7.35
C ASN A 282 -33.64 -0.02 -6.05
N GLY A 283 -33.27 0.79 -5.06
CA GLY A 283 -33.14 0.32 -3.68
C GLY A 283 -34.54 -0.08 -3.20
N ASN A 284 -34.71 -1.33 -2.78
CA ASN A 284 -35.85 -1.65 -1.95
C ASN A 284 -35.55 -1.04 -0.57
N ASP A 285 -36.36 -0.07 -0.16
CA ASP A 285 -36.36 0.45 1.19
C ASP A 285 -36.76 -0.69 2.14
N ASP A 286 -35.79 -1.32 2.80
CA ASP A 286 -36.00 -2.23 3.94
C ASP A 286 -35.69 -1.52 5.27
#